data_AF-A0A2P5XV61-F1
#
_entry.id   AF-A0A2P5XV61-F1
#
_cell.length_a   1.000
_cell.length_b   1.000
_cell.length_c   1.000
_cell.angle_alpha   90.00
_cell.angle_beta   90.00
_cell.angle_gamma   90.00
#
_symmetry.space_group_name_H-M   'P 1'
#
loop_
_entity.id
_entity.type
_entity.pdbx_description
1 polymer ?
#
loop_
_entity_poly.entity_id
_entity_poly.type
_entity_poly.pdbx_seq_one_letter_code
_entity_poly.pdbx_strand_id
1 'polypeptide(L)'
;MVWMVNQQVGRGRSRTWGVALLCWLFIMLVTPKIPLSYRNHLYADMRNFVGVPNTLNVITNFPFLIVGVLGFVLCLGGGSFFNIRLPGEMWGWLLFYGGTASVAFGSAYYHLRPDDNRVLLDTLPLIPCIAIPIMTFLFPPKYTHSRYWLWTVGVFILAKMEALADMKIYRANNYIISGHSLEHLCSAIAPVLVTVMLMHRSCRFPRYSNFKVQNGNS
;
A
#
# COMPACT_ATOMS: atom_id res chain seq x y z
N MET A 1 37.92 -5.71 -18.74
CA MET A 1 37.95 -5.95 -17.27
C MET A 1 36.79 -5.31 -16.51
N VAL A 2 36.49 -4.02 -16.69
CA VAL A 2 35.40 -3.30 -15.97
C VAL A 2 34.00 -3.90 -16.19
N TRP A 3 33.70 -4.45 -17.37
CA TRP A 3 32.41 -5.07 -17.69
C TRP A 3 32.14 -6.37 -16.92
N MET A 4 33.17 -7.20 -16.71
CA MET A 4 33.06 -8.46 -15.95
C MET A 4 32.91 -8.21 -14.45
N VAL A 5 33.60 -7.20 -13.90
CA VAL A 5 33.49 -6.81 -12.49
C VAL A 5 32.07 -6.30 -12.18
N ASN A 6 31.48 -5.50 -13.07
CA ASN A 6 30.13 -4.98 -12.86
C ASN A 6 29.06 -6.09 -12.92
N GLN A 7 29.24 -7.11 -13.77
CA GLN A 7 28.37 -8.29 -13.79
C GLN A 7 28.55 -9.17 -12.55
N GLN A 8 29.77 -9.30 -12.02
CA GLN A 8 30.05 -10.04 -10.78
C GLN A 8 29.44 -9.34 -9.55
N VAL A 9 29.56 -8.01 -9.46
CA VAL A 9 28.95 -7.19 -8.40
C VAL A 9 27.41 -7.24 -8.46
N GLY A 10 26.82 -7.19 -9.67
CA GLY A 10 25.38 -7.36 -9.87
C GLY A 10 24.86 -8.75 -9.48
N ARG A 11 25.59 -9.81 -9.84
CA ARG A 11 25.27 -11.20 -9.45
C ARG A 11 25.37 -11.43 -7.94
N GLY A 12 26.38 -10.85 -7.29
CA GLY A 12 26.56 -10.93 -5.84
C GLY A 12 25.41 -10.28 -5.08
N ARG A 13 25.00 -9.08 -5.52
CA ARG A 13 23.87 -8.34 -4.92
C ARG A 13 22.52 -9.04 -5.14
N SER A 14 22.30 -9.63 -6.32
CA SER A 14 21.08 -10.41 -6.59
C SER A 14 21.00 -11.68 -5.72
N ARG A 15 22.12 -12.37 -5.50
CA ARG A 15 22.19 -13.51 -4.56
C ARG A 15 21.92 -13.09 -3.12
N THR A 16 22.46 -11.97 -2.65
CA THR A 16 22.21 -11.52 -1.26
C THR A 16 20.75 -11.16 -1.03
N TRP A 17 20.08 -10.52 -2.00
CA TRP A 17 18.63 -10.27 -1.92
C TRP A 17 17.81 -11.56 -1.96
N GLY A 18 18.19 -12.53 -2.80
CA GLY A 18 17.55 -13.84 -2.85
C GLY A 18 17.67 -14.60 -1.54
N VAL A 19 18.85 -14.61 -0.92
CA VAL A 19 19.08 -15.20 0.40
C VAL A 19 18.30 -14.47 1.48
N ALA A 20 18.27 -13.13 1.47
CA ALA A 20 17.50 -12.34 2.43
C ALA A 20 15.99 -12.63 2.35
N LEU A 21 15.44 -12.74 1.14
CA LEU A 21 14.04 -13.10 0.93
C LEU A 21 13.75 -14.53 1.41
N LEU A 22 14.62 -15.49 1.12
CA LEU A 22 14.48 -16.87 1.59
C LEU A 22 14.55 -16.97 3.11
N CYS A 23 15.50 -16.26 3.75
CA CYS A 23 15.60 -16.19 5.20
C CYS A 23 14.35 -15.54 5.82
N TRP A 24 13.82 -14.48 5.21
CA TRP A 24 12.58 -13.83 5.66
C TRP A 24 11.37 -14.76 5.54
N LEU A 25 11.22 -15.47 4.41
CA LEU A 25 10.16 -16.48 4.21
C LEU A 25 10.28 -17.63 5.21
N PHE A 26 11.51 -18.10 5.46
CA PHE A 26 11.78 -19.13 6.46
C PHE A 26 11.42 -18.67 7.87
N ILE A 27 11.77 -17.43 8.25
CA ILE A 27 11.37 -16.85 9.53
C ILE A 27 9.85 -16.79 9.63
N MET A 28 9.15 -16.30 8.61
CA MET A 28 7.68 -16.26 8.57
C MET A 28 7.03 -17.65 8.71
N LEU A 29 7.68 -18.70 8.18
CA LEU A 29 7.19 -20.07 8.23
C LEU A 29 7.45 -20.74 9.59
N VAL A 30 8.57 -20.39 10.24
CA VAL A 30 9.05 -21.03 11.48
C VAL A 30 8.58 -20.30 12.73
N THR A 31 8.31 -19.00 12.66
CA THR A 31 7.76 -18.26 13.81
C THR A 31 6.36 -18.78 14.13
N PRO A 32 6.13 -19.36 15.32
CA PRO A 32 4.80 -19.82 15.70
C PRO A 32 3.85 -18.64 15.70
N LYS A 33 2.68 -18.82 15.06
CA LYS A 33 1.61 -17.82 15.10
C LYS A 33 1.20 -17.66 16.54
N ILE A 34 1.39 -16.47 17.09
CA ILE A 34 0.87 -16.14 18.42
C ILE A 34 -0.66 -16.16 18.28
N PRO A 35 -1.39 -17.07 18.95
CA PRO A 35 -2.83 -17.12 18.85
C PRO A 35 -3.39 -15.80 19.38
N LEU A 36 -4.13 -15.07 18.54
CA LEU A 36 -4.82 -13.90 19.02
C LEU A 36 -6.01 -14.38 19.87
N SER A 37 -6.35 -13.62 20.92
CA SER A 37 -7.54 -13.93 21.70
C SER A 37 -8.78 -13.88 20.79
N TYR A 38 -9.74 -14.78 20.99
CA TYR A 38 -11.02 -14.81 20.27
C TYR A 38 -11.72 -13.44 20.19
N ARG A 39 -11.54 -12.59 21.23
CA ARG A 39 -12.09 -11.22 21.26
C ARG A 39 -11.55 -10.31 20.15
N ASN A 40 -10.37 -10.59 19.61
CA ASN A 40 -9.76 -9.80 18.54
C ASN A 40 -10.44 -10.01 17.18
N HIS A 41 -11.29 -11.03 17.06
CA HIS A 41 -12.08 -11.32 15.84
C HIS A 41 -13.53 -10.84 15.94
N LEU A 42 -13.92 -10.23 17.06
CA LEU A 42 -15.26 -9.69 17.27
C LEU A 42 -15.27 -8.21 16.88
N TYR A 43 -15.98 -7.89 15.80
CA TYR A 43 -16.22 -6.51 15.38
C TYR A 43 -17.44 -5.93 16.07
N ALA A 44 -17.52 -4.60 16.16
CA ALA A 44 -18.71 -3.92 16.65
C ALA A 44 -19.93 -4.17 15.74
N ASP A 45 -19.70 -4.24 14.43
CA ASP A 45 -20.70 -4.62 13.43
C ASP A 45 -20.42 -6.00 12.86
N MET A 46 -21.28 -6.96 13.21
CA MET A 46 -21.29 -8.32 12.67
C MET A 46 -22.58 -8.64 11.89
N ARG A 47 -23.29 -7.61 11.41
CA ARG A 47 -24.52 -7.80 10.65
C ARG A 47 -24.25 -8.65 9.41
N ASN A 48 -25.22 -9.49 9.10
CA ASN A 48 -25.24 -10.32 7.91
C ASN A 48 -26.37 -9.85 6.99
N PHE A 49 -25.99 -9.25 5.88
CA PHE A 49 -26.88 -8.92 4.77
C PHE A 49 -26.68 -9.93 3.66
N VAL A 50 -27.79 -10.47 3.15
CA VAL A 50 -27.82 -11.35 1.96
C VAL A 50 -26.92 -12.59 2.08
N GLY A 51 -26.72 -13.10 3.30
CA GLY A 51 -25.91 -14.30 3.57
C GLY A 51 -24.40 -14.04 3.71
N VAL A 52 -23.96 -12.78 3.62
CA VAL A 52 -22.54 -12.39 3.78
C VAL A 52 -22.30 -11.98 5.24
N PRO A 53 -21.51 -12.72 6.04
CA PRO A 53 -21.17 -12.31 7.41
C PRO A 53 -20.30 -11.05 7.42
N ASN A 54 -20.40 -10.23 8.48
CA ASN A 54 -19.66 -8.97 8.64
C ASN A 54 -19.73 -8.08 7.39
N THR A 55 -20.93 -7.97 6.81
CA THR A 55 -21.09 -7.51 5.42
C THR A 55 -20.45 -6.16 5.14
N LEU A 56 -20.61 -5.19 6.04
CA LEU A 56 -20.02 -3.87 5.84
C LEU A 56 -18.49 -3.93 5.87
N ASN A 57 -17.89 -4.70 6.77
CA ASN A 57 -16.43 -4.87 6.79
C ASN A 57 -15.91 -5.52 5.50
N VAL A 58 -16.70 -6.40 4.88
CA VAL A 58 -16.38 -7.01 3.57
C VAL A 58 -16.53 -5.99 2.43
N ILE A 59 -17.65 -5.26 2.37
CA ILE A 59 -17.95 -4.36 1.25
C ILE A 59 -17.07 -3.11 1.27
N THR A 60 -16.71 -2.58 2.44
CA THR A 60 -15.87 -1.38 2.53
C THR A 60 -14.43 -1.60 2.05
N ASN A 61 -14.05 -2.84 1.69
CA ASN A 61 -12.79 -3.14 1.01
C ASN A 61 -12.80 -2.88 -0.50
N PHE A 62 -13.98 -2.75 -1.13
CA PHE A 62 -14.09 -2.50 -2.58
C PHE A 62 -13.34 -1.26 -3.09
N PRO A 63 -13.30 -0.13 -2.38
CA PRO A 63 -12.51 1.03 -2.80
C PRO A 63 -11.03 0.71 -3.04
N PHE A 64 -10.41 -0.16 -2.25
CA PHE A 64 -9.03 -0.61 -2.49
C PHE A 64 -8.89 -1.34 -3.82
N LEU A 65 -9.86 -2.20 -4.16
CA LEU A 65 -9.87 -2.91 -5.43
C LEU A 65 -9.95 -1.94 -6.61
N ILE A 66 -10.85 -0.96 -6.54
CA ILE A 66 -11.04 0.04 -7.60
C ILE A 66 -9.75 0.83 -7.82
N VAL A 67 -9.20 1.42 -6.76
CA VAL A 67 -8.00 2.27 -6.85
C VAL A 67 -6.78 1.43 -7.27
N GLY A 68 -6.64 0.23 -6.71
CA GLY A 68 -5.57 -0.70 -7.05
C GLY A 68 -5.60 -1.12 -8.52
N VAL A 69 -6.75 -1.56 -9.05
CA VAL A 69 -6.87 -1.98 -10.45
C VAL A 69 -6.64 -0.82 -11.40
N LEU A 70 -7.28 0.35 -11.15
CA LEU A 70 -7.10 1.52 -12.01
C LEU A 70 -5.65 1.98 -12.05
N GLY A 71 -4.99 2.11 -10.89
CA GLY A 71 -3.59 2.49 -10.82
C GLY A 71 -2.67 1.48 -11.50
N PHE A 72 -2.94 0.18 -11.34
CA PHE A 72 -2.17 -0.89 -11.97
C PHE A 72 -2.28 -0.84 -13.51
N VAL A 73 -3.49 -0.69 -14.04
CA VAL A 73 -3.73 -0.56 -15.50
C VAL A 73 -3.06 0.70 -16.06
N LEU A 74 -3.14 1.84 -15.36
CA LEU A 74 -2.46 3.08 -15.76
C LEU A 74 -0.93 2.94 -15.76
N CYS A 75 -0.37 2.16 -14.84
CA CYS A 75 1.04 1.80 -14.87
C CYS A 75 1.40 0.94 -16.09
N LEU A 76 0.59 -0.07 -16.42
CA LEU A 76 0.81 -0.93 -17.59
C LEU A 76 0.66 -0.19 -18.93
N GLY A 77 -0.20 0.84 -18.99
CA GLY A 77 -0.40 1.72 -20.15
C GLY A 77 0.79 2.65 -20.47
N GLY A 78 2.01 2.27 -20.07
CA GLY A 78 3.23 3.03 -20.33
C GLY A 78 3.59 4.06 -19.25
N GLY A 79 2.80 4.19 -18.18
CA GLY A 79 3.15 5.02 -17.01
C GLY A 79 3.29 6.53 -17.28
N SER A 80 2.95 6.98 -18.50
CA SER A 80 3.01 8.39 -18.92
C SER A 80 2.13 9.26 -18.03
N PHE A 81 0.95 8.75 -17.68
CA PHE A 81 0.00 9.41 -16.79
C PHE A 81 0.57 9.71 -15.39
N PHE A 82 1.51 8.90 -14.91
CA PHE A 82 2.18 9.06 -13.61
C PHE A 82 3.57 9.68 -13.70
N ASN A 83 3.93 10.25 -14.87
CA ASN A 83 5.24 10.83 -15.12
C ASN A 83 6.40 9.89 -14.72
N ILE A 84 6.25 8.58 -14.97
CA ILE A 84 7.24 7.57 -14.61
C ILE A 84 8.46 7.71 -15.54
N ARG A 85 9.64 7.94 -14.95
CA ARG A 85 10.89 8.18 -15.72
C ARG A 85 11.92 7.07 -15.65
N LEU A 86 11.80 6.17 -14.68
CA LEU A 86 12.75 5.07 -14.47
C LEU A 86 12.03 3.72 -14.56
N PRO A 87 12.63 2.70 -15.19
CA PRO A 87 12.05 1.34 -15.21
C PRO A 87 11.80 0.78 -13.80
N GLY A 88 12.68 1.07 -12.84
CA GLY A 88 12.49 0.66 -11.44
C GLY A 88 11.31 1.34 -10.75
N GLU A 89 10.94 2.56 -11.16
CA GLU A 89 9.73 3.22 -10.64
C GLU A 89 8.47 2.50 -11.14
N MET A 90 8.45 2.05 -12.39
CA MET A 90 7.31 1.30 -12.96
C MET A 90 7.02 0.04 -12.14
N TRP A 91 8.03 -0.79 -11.87
CA TRP A 91 7.87 -1.98 -11.05
C TRP A 91 7.42 -1.66 -9.62
N GLY A 92 7.96 -0.59 -9.02
CA GLY A 92 7.53 -0.14 -7.70
C GLY A 92 6.04 0.22 -7.65
N TRP A 93 5.53 0.96 -8.65
CA TRP A 93 4.12 1.33 -8.70
C TRP A 93 3.20 0.17 -9.07
N LEU A 94 3.63 -0.74 -9.94
CA LEU A 94 2.90 -1.98 -10.23
C LEU A 94 2.74 -2.84 -8.97
N LEU A 95 3.81 -2.99 -8.18
CA LEU A 95 3.75 -3.71 -6.90
C LEU A 95 2.88 -2.98 -5.88
N PHE A 96 2.95 -1.66 -5.80
CA PHE A 96 2.11 -0.86 -4.91
C PHE A 96 0.62 -1.06 -5.23
N TYR A 97 0.20 -0.79 -6.47
CA TYR A 97 -1.22 -0.88 -6.87
C TYR A 97 -1.72 -2.32 -6.94
N GLY A 98 -0.90 -3.27 -7.38
CA GLY A 98 -1.22 -4.70 -7.31
C GLY A 98 -1.37 -5.19 -5.87
N GLY A 99 -0.52 -4.70 -4.96
CA GLY A 99 -0.65 -4.90 -3.52
C GLY A 99 -1.93 -4.28 -2.96
N THR A 100 -2.26 -3.03 -3.36
CA THR A 100 -3.52 -2.36 -2.98
C THR A 100 -4.74 -3.18 -3.40
N ALA A 101 -4.78 -3.67 -4.64
CA ALA A 101 -5.86 -4.53 -5.12
C ALA A 101 -5.93 -5.86 -4.34
N SER A 102 -4.77 -6.43 -3.99
CA SER A 102 -4.67 -7.66 -3.21
C SER A 102 -5.20 -7.49 -1.77
N VAL A 103 -5.10 -6.30 -1.17
CA VAL A 103 -5.69 -5.98 0.15
C VAL A 103 -7.18 -6.25 0.14
N ALA A 104 -7.87 -5.81 -0.91
CA ALA A 104 -9.32 -5.94 -0.98
C ALA A 104 -9.75 -7.40 -0.84
N PHE A 105 -9.04 -8.32 -1.50
CA PHE A 105 -9.32 -9.75 -1.41
C PHE A 105 -8.87 -10.37 -0.09
N GLY A 106 -7.66 -10.04 0.39
CA GLY A 106 -7.13 -10.57 1.65
C GLY A 106 -7.97 -10.16 2.85
N SER A 107 -8.32 -8.87 2.93
CA SER A 107 -9.16 -8.29 3.97
C SER A 107 -10.58 -8.83 3.90
N ALA A 108 -11.22 -8.84 2.72
CA ALA A 108 -12.55 -9.41 2.55
C ALA A 108 -12.60 -10.89 2.98
N TYR A 109 -11.59 -11.69 2.62
CA TYR A 109 -11.52 -13.10 3.00
C TYR A 109 -11.38 -13.29 4.51
N TYR A 110 -10.59 -12.44 5.17
CA TYR A 110 -10.49 -12.43 6.63
C TYR A 110 -11.84 -12.04 7.28
N HIS A 111 -12.51 -10.99 6.81
CA HIS A 111 -13.79 -10.55 7.38
C HIS A 111 -14.95 -11.53 7.14
N LEU A 112 -14.91 -12.28 6.04
CA LEU A 112 -15.87 -13.35 5.77
C LEU A 112 -15.75 -14.49 6.78
N ARG A 113 -14.52 -14.82 7.21
CA ARG A 113 -14.24 -15.91 8.15
C ARG A 113 -13.04 -15.55 9.03
N PRO A 114 -13.26 -14.77 10.11
CA PRO A 114 -12.17 -14.32 10.97
C PRO A 114 -11.49 -15.50 11.67
N ASP A 115 -10.19 -15.64 11.45
CA ASP A 115 -9.34 -16.59 12.16
C ASP A 115 -7.86 -16.15 12.14
N ASP A 116 -7.10 -16.65 13.12
CA ASP A 116 -5.67 -16.33 13.32
C ASP A 116 -4.80 -16.53 12.07
N ASN A 117 -5.13 -17.49 11.19
CA ASN A 117 -4.30 -17.74 10.02
C ASN A 117 -4.52 -16.72 8.91
N ARG A 118 -5.70 -16.07 8.88
CA ARG A 118 -6.09 -15.10 7.84
C ARG A 118 -5.85 -13.65 8.24
N VAL A 119 -5.64 -13.34 9.53
CA VAL A 119 -5.25 -11.99 10.00
C VAL A 119 -4.05 -11.44 9.23
N LEU A 120 -3.10 -12.31 8.88
CA LEU A 120 -1.93 -11.92 8.09
C LEU A 120 -2.33 -11.37 6.72
N LEU A 121 -3.39 -11.86 6.09
CA LEU A 121 -3.85 -11.39 4.78
C LEU A 121 -4.43 -9.96 4.82
N ASP A 122 -4.92 -9.54 5.99
CA ASP A 122 -5.39 -8.18 6.27
C ASP A 122 -4.24 -7.23 6.68
N THR A 123 -3.18 -7.80 7.29
CA THR A 123 -2.07 -7.02 7.89
C THR A 123 -0.82 -6.93 7.01
N LEU A 124 -0.57 -7.91 6.13
CA LEU A 124 0.58 -7.91 5.21
C LEU A 124 0.68 -6.64 4.33
N PRO A 125 -0.44 -6.06 3.86
CA PRO A 125 -0.37 -4.86 3.03
C PRO A 125 0.00 -3.56 3.75
N LEU A 126 0.21 -3.57 5.06
CA LEU A 126 0.63 -2.40 5.82
C LEU A 126 2.11 -2.02 5.58
N ILE A 127 2.93 -2.99 5.14
CA ILE A 127 4.39 -2.85 5.03
C ILE A 127 4.80 -1.71 4.06
N PRO A 128 4.23 -1.59 2.84
CA PRO A 128 4.53 -0.48 1.94
C PRO A 128 4.16 0.89 2.54
N CYS A 129 3.05 0.96 3.28
CA CYS A 129 2.57 2.20 3.90
C CYS A 129 3.49 2.73 5.00
N ILE A 130 4.31 1.88 5.63
CA ILE A 130 5.33 2.30 6.61
C ILE A 130 6.69 2.52 5.93
N ALA A 131 7.09 1.61 5.04
CA ALA A 131 8.38 1.67 4.39
C ALA A 131 8.54 2.93 3.52
N ILE A 132 7.49 3.33 2.80
CA ILE A 132 7.58 4.45 1.86
C ILE A 132 7.73 5.82 2.57
N PRO A 133 6.96 6.15 3.63
CA PRO A 133 7.19 7.35 4.42
C PRO A 133 8.58 7.43 5.05
N ILE A 134 9.10 6.32 5.57
CA ILE A 134 10.46 6.25 6.13
C ILE A 134 11.49 6.58 5.04
N MET A 135 11.34 6.01 3.84
CA MET A 135 12.21 6.33 2.71
C MET A 135 12.13 7.82 2.33
N THR A 136 10.96 8.43 2.37
CA THR A 136 10.82 9.87 2.08
C THR A 136 11.40 10.79 3.14
N PHE A 137 11.54 10.32 4.38
CA PHE A 137 12.26 11.07 5.43
C PHE A 137 13.78 10.92 5.28
N LEU A 138 14.25 9.70 5.00
CA LEU A 138 15.68 9.41 4.89
C LEU A 138 16.32 9.94 3.60
N PHE A 139 15.54 10.05 2.51
CA PHE A 139 16.06 10.44 1.20
C PHE A 139 15.39 11.73 0.68
N PRO A 140 16.18 12.70 0.17
CA PRO A 140 15.62 13.94 -0.36
C PRO A 140 14.67 13.66 -1.53
N PRO A 141 13.50 14.32 -1.60
CA PRO A 141 12.50 14.03 -2.60
C PRO A 141 12.97 14.46 -3.99
N LYS A 142 13.15 13.48 -4.88
CA LYS A 142 13.44 13.69 -6.31
C LYS A 142 12.32 14.41 -7.05
N TYR A 143 11.08 14.20 -6.61
CA TYR A 143 9.87 14.72 -7.23
C TYR A 143 9.21 15.80 -6.37
N THR A 144 8.50 16.73 -7.02
CA THR A 144 7.60 17.68 -6.34
C THR A 144 6.44 16.96 -5.66
N HIS A 145 5.67 17.68 -4.84
CA HIS A 145 4.47 17.15 -4.18
C HIS A 145 4.72 16.00 -3.17
N SER A 146 5.96 15.82 -2.69
CA SER A 146 6.28 14.85 -1.63
C SER A 146 5.50 15.07 -0.31
N ARG A 147 4.90 16.26 -0.10
CA ARG A 147 4.00 16.52 1.04
C ARG A 147 2.79 15.60 1.12
N TYR A 148 2.37 14.98 0.00
CA TYR A 148 1.27 14.01 -0.03
C TYR A 148 1.57 12.75 0.80
N TRP A 149 2.86 12.43 1.03
CA TRP A 149 3.25 11.37 1.94
C TRP A 149 2.85 11.67 3.38
N LEU A 150 2.93 12.94 3.83
CA LEU A 150 2.48 13.33 5.16
C LEU A 150 0.97 13.19 5.31
N TRP A 151 0.21 13.58 4.28
CA TRP A 151 -1.24 13.37 4.26
C TRP A 151 -1.61 11.88 4.29
N THR A 152 -0.86 11.05 3.58
CA THR A 152 -1.04 9.59 3.59
C THR A 152 -0.82 9.01 4.99
N VAL A 153 0.21 9.46 5.71
CA VAL A 153 0.46 9.08 7.11
C VAL A 153 -0.68 9.57 8.02
N GLY A 154 -1.14 10.81 7.84
CA GLY A 154 -2.24 11.37 8.64
C GLY A 154 -3.55 10.58 8.48
N VAL A 155 -3.91 10.24 7.24
CA VAL A 155 -5.06 9.38 6.95
C VAL A 155 -4.90 8.00 7.57
N PHE A 156 -3.71 7.41 7.50
CA PHE A 156 -3.45 6.11 8.11
C PHE A 156 -3.60 6.14 9.64
N ILE A 157 -3.07 7.18 10.30
CA ILE A 157 -3.24 7.36 11.75
C ILE A 157 -4.73 7.52 12.10
N LEU A 158 -5.46 8.33 11.33
CA LEU A 158 -6.89 8.52 11.52
C LEU A 158 -7.66 7.20 11.41
N ALA A 159 -7.38 6.42 10.37
CA ALA A 159 -8.00 5.11 10.16
C ALA A 159 -7.73 4.16 11.35
N LYS A 160 -6.50 4.17 11.91
CA LYS A 160 -6.20 3.38 13.11
C LYS A 160 -6.91 3.88 14.36
N MET A 161 -7.16 5.18 14.50
CA MET A 161 -7.99 5.70 15.59
C MET A 161 -9.45 5.24 15.45
N GLU A 162 -9.99 5.18 14.23
CA GLU A 162 -11.33 4.69 13.96
C GLU A 162 -11.47 3.21 14.34
N ALA A 163 -10.49 2.39 13.97
CA ALA A 163 -10.38 0.99 14.37
C ALA A 163 -10.40 0.80 15.90
N LEU A 164 -9.61 1.61 16.62
CA LEU A 164 -9.57 1.57 18.09
C LEU A 164 -10.88 2.06 18.73
N ALA A 165 -11.62 2.92 18.02
CA ALA A 165 -12.90 3.47 18.45
C ALA A 165 -14.10 2.70 17.91
N ASP A 166 -13.93 1.46 17.40
CA ASP A 166 -14.92 0.71 16.62
C ASP A 166 -16.34 0.79 17.16
N MET A 167 -16.55 0.32 18.40
CA MET A 167 -17.86 0.34 19.06
C MET A 167 -18.35 1.75 19.42
N LYS A 168 -17.44 2.67 19.74
CA LYS A 168 -17.81 4.06 20.10
C LYS A 168 -18.38 4.79 18.89
N ILE A 169 -17.72 4.67 17.74
CA ILE A 169 -18.19 5.23 16.46
C ILE A 169 -19.52 4.59 16.08
N TYR A 170 -19.62 3.27 16.17
CA TYR A 170 -20.83 2.54 15.82
C TYR A 170 -22.05 3.02 16.63
N ARG A 171 -21.89 3.21 17.94
CA ARG A 171 -22.96 3.77 18.80
C ARG A 171 -23.27 5.22 18.48
N ALA A 172 -22.25 6.04 18.22
CA ALA A 172 -22.42 7.47 17.98
C ALA A 172 -23.22 7.77 16.70
N ASN A 173 -23.18 6.89 15.70
CA ASN A 173 -23.91 7.04 14.45
C ASN A 173 -25.19 6.18 14.35
N ASN A 174 -25.77 5.77 15.48
CA ASN A 174 -26.98 4.94 15.54
C ASN A 174 -26.84 3.59 14.84
N TYR A 175 -25.69 2.93 14.99
CA TYR A 175 -25.41 1.60 14.45
C TYR A 175 -25.49 1.54 12.92
N ILE A 176 -25.12 2.63 12.23
CA ILE A 176 -25.09 2.68 10.77
C ILE A 176 -23.79 2.09 10.25
N ILE A 177 -22.64 2.55 10.74
CA ILE A 177 -21.31 2.10 10.29
C ILE A 177 -20.34 1.95 11.47
N SER A 178 -19.62 0.84 11.53
CA SER A 178 -18.62 0.60 12.58
C SER A 178 -17.34 1.38 12.31
N GLY A 179 -16.52 1.59 13.34
CA GLY A 179 -15.21 2.22 13.14
C GLY A 179 -14.26 1.34 12.32
N HIS A 180 -14.40 0.02 12.38
CA HIS A 180 -13.64 -0.93 11.53
C HIS A 180 -14.03 -0.80 10.05
N SER A 181 -15.33 -0.70 9.76
CA SER A 181 -15.79 -0.44 8.39
C SER A 181 -15.32 0.93 7.88
N LEU A 182 -15.31 1.95 8.75
CA LEU A 182 -14.85 3.29 8.42
C LEU A 182 -13.33 3.34 8.20
N GLU A 183 -12.55 2.58 8.97
CA GLU A 183 -11.09 2.44 8.82
C GLU A 183 -10.74 2.04 7.38
N HIS A 184 -11.46 1.08 6.79
CA HIS A 184 -11.20 0.65 5.41
C HIS A 184 -11.43 1.80 4.42
N LEU A 185 -12.53 2.53 4.57
CA LEU A 185 -12.87 3.67 3.70
C LEU A 185 -11.84 4.80 3.83
N CYS A 186 -11.44 5.13 5.06
CA CYS A 186 -10.44 6.14 5.34
C CYS A 186 -9.07 5.72 4.78
N SER A 187 -8.65 4.48 5.05
CA SER A 187 -7.40 3.91 4.54
C SER A 187 -7.35 3.86 3.01
N ALA A 188 -8.48 3.69 2.31
CA ALA A 188 -8.53 3.72 0.85
C ALA A 188 -8.23 5.11 0.25
N ILE A 189 -8.28 6.18 1.05
CA ILE A 189 -7.88 7.54 0.61
C ILE A 189 -6.35 7.61 0.42
N ALA A 190 -5.56 6.84 1.17
CA ALA A 190 -4.10 6.81 1.04
C ALA A 190 -3.61 6.53 -0.39
N PRO A 191 -3.99 5.42 -1.06
CA PRO A 191 -3.58 5.17 -2.44
C PRO A 191 -4.16 6.20 -3.43
N VAL A 192 -5.30 6.84 -3.13
CA VAL A 192 -5.82 7.96 -3.94
C VAL A 192 -4.91 9.18 -3.84
N LEU A 193 -4.47 9.57 -2.64
CA LEU A 193 -3.52 10.66 -2.45
C LEU A 193 -2.20 10.41 -3.17
N VAL A 194 -1.72 9.16 -3.13
CA VAL A 194 -0.54 8.73 -3.91
C VAL A 194 -0.81 8.86 -5.41
N THR A 195 -1.98 8.43 -5.89
CA THR A 195 -2.38 8.56 -7.30
C THR A 195 -2.35 10.03 -7.76
N VAL A 196 -2.98 10.92 -7.00
CA VAL A 196 -3.00 12.38 -7.28
C VAL A 196 -1.58 12.96 -7.27
N MET A 197 -0.77 12.57 -6.29
CA MET A 197 0.64 12.97 -6.26
C MET A 197 1.38 12.52 -7.53
N LEU A 198 1.18 11.30 -8.00
CA LEU A 198 1.81 10.78 -9.21
C LEU A 198 1.36 11.49 -10.49
N MET A 199 0.10 11.91 -10.55
CA MET A 199 -0.42 12.68 -11.68
C MET A 199 0.21 14.07 -11.78
N HIS A 200 0.43 14.73 -10.64
CA HIS A 200 0.91 16.12 -10.59
C HIS A 200 2.40 16.28 -10.27
N ARG A 201 3.15 15.19 -10.13
CA ARG A 201 4.58 15.28 -9.83
C ARG A 201 5.42 15.67 -11.04
N SER A 202 6.45 16.46 -10.80
CA SER A 202 7.53 16.77 -11.73
C SER A 202 8.88 16.57 -11.06
N CYS A 203 9.95 16.32 -11.84
CA CYS A 203 11.30 16.26 -11.26
C CYS A 203 11.72 17.63 -10.75
N ARG A 204 12.16 17.69 -9.48
CA ARG A 204 12.62 18.95 -8.87
C ARG A 204 13.94 19.45 -9.46
N PHE A 205 14.78 18.52 -9.92
CA PHE A 205 16.06 18.81 -10.57
C PHE A 205 16.09 18.16 -11.96
N PRO A 206 15.82 18.93 -13.04
CA PRO A 206 15.97 18.45 -14.41
C PRO A 206 17.43 18.09 -14.69
N ARG A 207 17.67 17.02 -15.48
CA ARG A 207 19.02 16.66 -15.92
C ARG A 207 19.55 17.76 -16.84
N TYR A 208 20.81 18.19 -16.64
CA TYR A 208 21.45 19.27 -17.42
C TYR A 208 21.37 19.06 -18.96
N SER A 209 21.35 17.80 -19.42
CA SER A 209 21.14 17.46 -20.84
C SER A 209 19.80 17.95 -21.40
N ASN A 210 18.72 17.94 -20.61
CA ASN A 210 17.41 18.42 -21.05
C ASN A 210 17.36 19.95 -21.10
N PHE A 211 18.17 20.63 -20.27
CA PHE A 211 18.30 22.08 -20.26
C PHE A 211 18.98 22.59 -21.53
N LYS A 212 20.02 21.89 -22.02
CA LYS A 212 20.68 22.23 -23.29
C LYS A 212 19.81 21.99 -24.52
N VAL A 213 18.96 20.95 -24.53
CA VAL A 213 18.06 20.71 -25.68
C VAL A 213 16.96 21.77 -25.77
N GLN A 214 16.48 22.30 -24.65
CA GLN A 214 15.51 23.40 -24.66
C GLN A 214 16.13 24.76 -24.98
N ASN A 215 17.37 25.00 -24.57
CA ASN A 215 18.05 26.30 -24.77
C ASN A 215 19.03 26.32 -25.96
N GLY A 216 19.19 25.21 -26.69
CA GLY A 216 20.14 25.06 -27.80
C GLY A 216 19.50 25.05 -29.19
N ASN A 217 18.20 25.30 -29.27
CA ASN A 217 17.44 25.44 -30.52
C ASN A 217 17.12 26.92 -30.86
N SER A 218 17.92 27.86 -30.34
CA SER A 218 17.86 29.30 -30.67
C SER A 218 19.00 29.70 -31.59
#